data_AF-A0A927ZIS5-F1
#
_entry.id   AF-A0A927ZIS5-F1
#
_cell.length_a   1.000
_cell.length_b   1.000
_cell.length_c   1.000
_cell.angle_alpha   90.00
_cell.angle_beta   90.00
_cell.angle_gamma   90.00
#
_symmetry.space_group_name_H-M   'P 1'
#
loop_
_entity.id
_entity.type
_entity.pdbx_description
1 polymer ?
#
loop_
_entity_poly.entity_id
_entity_poly.type
_entity_poly.pdbx_seq_one_letter_code
_entity_poly.pdbx_strand_id
1 'polypeptide(L)'
;MDRRQQKTRAAIFQAFNRLLEKKHFNSITVQEILDEANIGRSTFYSHFETKDALLKEMCTDIFDHIFSHELHSETSHDFSSSDHGLKEKITHLLYHLKDNKGNVLGILSGESGELFMRYFKEYLSEMFGQYPESIRSDVPKAFALNHLVGSLAEAVKWWINTKMKMKPEELADDYLKLVGYSS
;
A
#
# COMPACT_ATOMS: atom_id res chain seq x y z
N MET A 1 22.15 -0.52 -10.36
CA MET A 1 21.78 0.91 -10.26
C MET A 1 22.91 1.64 -9.53
N ASP A 2 23.34 2.81 -10.01
CA ASP A 2 24.43 3.58 -9.37
C ASP A 2 23.98 4.11 -8.00
N ARG A 3 24.87 4.11 -7.00
CA ARG A 3 24.65 4.68 -5.66
C ARG A 3 24.20 6.15 -5.73
N ARG A 4 24.64 6.90 -6.75
CA ARG A 4 24.19 8.27 -6.99
C ARG A 4 22.73 8.33 -7.42
N GLN A 5 22.32 7.44 -8.33
CA GLN A 5 20.93 7.35 -8.78
C GLN A 5 19.99 6.97 -7.63
N GLN A 6 20.39 6.05 -6.76
CA GLN A 6 19.61 5.67 -5.58
C GLN A 6 19.42 6.84 -4.61
N LYS A 7 20.48 7.60 -4.33
CA LYS A 7 20.40 8.79 -3.47
C LYS A 7 19.45 9.85 -4.03
N THR A 8 19.53 10.12 -5.33
CA THR A 8 18.63 11.09 -5.98
C THR A 8 17.18 10.61 -5.94
N ARG A 9 16.94 9.33 -6.22
CA ARG A 9 15.60 8.75 -6.16
C ARG A 9 15.01 8.83 -4.75
N ALA A 10 15.80 8.51 -3.72
CA ALA A 10 15.39 8.65 -2.32
C ALA A 10 15.06 10.10 -1.93
N ALA A 11 15.85 11.07 -2.41
CA ALA A 11 15.57 12.50 -2.17
C ALA A 11 14.25 12.94 -2.82
N ILE A 12 13.96 12.48 -4.04
CA ILE A 12 12.68 12.75 -4.72
C ILE A 12 11.51 12.16 -3.93
N PHE A 13 11.62 10.91 -3.47
CA PHE A 13 10.57 10.29 -2.65
C PHE A 13 10.34 11.02 -1.33
N GLN A 14 11.41 11.40 -0.62
CA GLN A 14 11.27 12.15 0.64
C GLN A 14 10.60 13.51 0.43
N ALA A 15 11.00 14.23 -0.62
CA ALA A 15 10.39 15.51 -0.97
C ALA A 15 8.89 15.35 -1.29
N PHE A 16 8.56 14.35 -2.10
CA PHE A 16 7.18 14.07 -2.49
C PHE A 16 6.31 13.66 -1.30
N ASN A 17 6.81 12.81 -0.40
CA ASN A 17 6.12 12.45 0.85
C ASN A 17 5.82 13.68 1.72
N ARG A 18 6.79 14.56 1.94
CA ARG A 18 6.58 15.80 2.71
C ARG A 18 5.53 16.72 2.09
N LEU A 19 5.41 16.71 0.76
CA LEU A 19 4.39 17.49 0.07
C LEU A 19 3.00 16.84 0.23
N LEU A 20 2.91 15.51 0.17
CA LEU A 20 1.67 14.75 0.41
C LEU A 20 1.13 14.89 1.84
N GLU A 21 2.01 15.09 2.83
CA GLU A 21 1.61 15.39 4.21
C GLU A 21 0.96 16.78 4.34
N LYS A 22 1.29 17.71 3.44
CA LYS A 22 0.85 19.11 3.51
C LYS A 22 -0.33 19.42 2.60
N LYS A 23 -0.48 18.71 1.49
CA LYS A 23 -1.48 19.00 0.46
C LYS A 23 -1.76 17.80 -0.44
N HIS A 24 -2.91 17.87 -1.11
CA HIS A 24 -3.35 16.85 -2.05
C HIS A 24 -2.41 16.72 -3.25
N PHE A 25 -2.22 15.49 -3.72
CA PHE A 25 -1.38 15.14 -4.87
C PHE A 25 -1.68 15.96 -6.13
N ASN A 26 -2.96 16.20 -6.46
CA ASN A 26 -3.32 16.99 -7.65
C ASN A 26 -2.79 18.43 -7.58
N SER A 27 -2.67 18.99 -6.37
CA SER A 27 -2.10 20.31 -6.10
C SER A 27 -0.58 20.32 -5.98
N ILE A 28 0.09 19.15 -6.06
CA ILE A 28 1.55 19.06 -6.10
C ILE A 28 2.00 19.24 -7.55
N THR A 29 2.88 20.21 -7.80
CA THR A 29 3.52 20.37 -9.11
C THR A 29 4.88 19.66 -9.13
N VAL A 30 5.36 19.30 -10.33
CA VAL A 30 6.73 18.79 -10.48
C VAL A 30 7.73 19.82 -9.95
N GLN A 31 7.50 21.12 -10.19
CA GLN A 31 8.40 22.18 -9.72
C GLN A 31 8.60 22.16 -8.20
N GLU A 32 7.53 22.01 -7.42
CA GLU A 32 7.64 21.96 -5.96
C GLU A 32 8.39 20.72 -5.47
N ILE A 33 8.27 19.60 -6.19
CA ILE A 33 9.06 18.40 -5.91
C ILE A 33 10.55 18.68 -6.18
N LEU A 34 10.87 19.37 -7.28
CA LEU A 34 12.25 19.77 -7.61
C LEU A 34 12.85 20.68 -6.52
N ASP A 35 12.07 21.66 -6.08
CA ASP A 35 12.49 22.65 -5.09
C ASP A 35 12.73 21.99 -3.72
N GLU A 36 11.80 21.14 -3.26
CA GLU A 36 11.91 20.42 -1.99
C GLU A 36 13.02 19.35 -2.02
N ALA A 37 13.24 18.66 -3.16
CA ALA A 37 14.31 17.68 -3.32
C ALA A 37 15.68 18.30 -3.63
N ASN A 38 15.72 19.61 -3.93
CA ASN A 38 16.90 20.35 -4.38
C ASN A 38 17.59 19.69 -5.60
N ILE A 39 16.82 19.45 -6.67
CA ILE A 39 17.32 18.84 -7.91
C ILE A 39 16.89 19.61 -9.17
N GLY A 40 17.61 19.40 -10.27
CA GLY A 40 17.23 19.93 -11.57
C GLY A 40 16.09 19.15 -12.24
N ARG A 41 15.35 19.82 -13.12
CA ARG A 41 14.22 19.22 -13.88
C ARG A 41 14.64 18.02 -14.74
N SER A 42 15.79 18.10 -15.42
CA SER A 42 16.33 17.00 -16.21
C SER A 42 16.64 15.77 -15.36
N THR A 43 17.12 16.00 -14.13
CA THR A 43 17.37 14.93 -13.15
C THR A 43 16.07 14.21 -12.78
N PHE A 44 14.99 14.94 -12.49
CA PHE A 44 13.69 14.31 -12.20
C PHE A 44 13.21 13.42 -13.35
N TYR A 45 13.19 13.94 -14.58
CA TYR A 45 12.71 13.19 -15.74
C TYR A 45 13.64 12.04 -16.17
N SER A 46 14.89 12.02 -15.70
CA SER A 46 15.77 10.85 -15.84
C SER A 46 15.40 9.68 -14.91
N HIS A 47 14.60 9.96 -13.88
CA HIS A 47 14.14 8.97 -12.89
C HIS A 47 12.65 8.64 -13.02
N PHE A 48 11.81 9.63 -13.35
CA PHE A 48 10.35 9.50 -13.39
C PHE A 48 9.78 10.29 -14.56
N GLU A 49 9.04 9.61 -15.44
CA GLU A 49 8.45 10.25 -16.62
C GLU A 49 7.38 11.29 -16.24
N THR A 50 6.64 11.05 -15.16
CA THR A 50 5.56 11.91 -14.69
C THR A 50 5.45 11.88 -13.16
N LYS A 51 4.70 12.84 -12.60
CA LYS A 51 4.32 12.84 -11.17
C LYS A 51 3.48 11.60 -10.82
N ASP A 52 2.64 11.13 -11.74
CA ASP A 52 1.85 9.90 -11.60
C ASP A 52 2.72 8.64 -11.60
N ALA A 53 3.78 8.60 -12.43
CA ALA A 53 4.77 7.54 -12.40
C ALA A 53 5.52 7.51 -11.06
N LEU A 54 5.88 8.68 -10.51
CA LEU A 54 6.45 8.78 -9.17
C LEU A 54 5.50 8.24 -8.10
N LEU A 55 4.20 8.59 -8.16
CA LEU A 55 3.21 8.06 -7.22
C LEU A 55 3.05 6.54 -7.35
N LYS A 56 3.04 6.01 -8.57
CA LYS A 56 2.98 4.57 -8.82
C LYS A 56 4.19 3.87 -8.18
N GLU A 57 5.40 4.34 -8.46
CA GLU A 57 6.62 3.78 -7.89
C GLU A 57 6.65 3.88 -6.36
N MET A 58 6.11 4.96 -5.79
CA MET A 58 5.99 5.09 -4.34
C MET A 58 4.97 4.09 -3.75
N CYS A 59 3.85 3.87 -4.44
CA CYS A 59 2.89 2.83 -4.07
C CYS A 59 3.55 1.46 -4.17
N THR A 60 4.30 1.20 -5.25
CA THR A 60 5.06 -0.04 -5.43
C THR A 60 6.10 -0.22 -4.33
N ASP A 61 6.87 0.78 -3.94
CA ASP A 61 7.81 0.66 -2.82
C ASP A 61 7.09 0.36 -1.48
N ILE A 62 5.92 0.99 -1.24
CA ILE A 62 5.08 0.67 -0.07
C ILE A 62 4.61 -0.79 -0.13
N PHE A 63 4.13 -1.23 -1.29
CA PHE A 63 3.52 -2.53 -1.48
C PHE A 63 4.56 -3.66 -1.59
N ASP A 64 5.72 -3.45 -2.19
CA ASP A 64 6.80 -4.43 -2.29
C ASP A 64 7.37 -4.77 -0.91
N HIS A 65 7.42 -3.80 0.01
CA HIS A 65 7.79 -4.04 1.40
C HIS A 65 6.69 -4.77 2.19
N ILE A 66 5.43 -4.54 1.84
CA ILE A 66 4.25 -5.18 2.45
C ILE A 66 4.06 -6.62 1.99
N PHE A 67 4.31 -6.86 0.71
CA PHE A 67 3.98 -8.09 -0.01
C PHE A 67 5.22 -8.86 -0.46
N SER A 68 6.41 -8.52 0.04
CA SER A 68 7.57 -9.40 -0.06
C SER A 68 7.15 -10.81 0.39
N HIS A 69 7.50 -11.80 -0.43
CA HIS A 69 7.12 -13.19 -0.16
C HIS A 69 7.58 -13.64 1.24
N GLU A 70 8.71 -13.11 1.69
CA GLU A 70 9.24 -13.27 3.04
C GLU A 70 8.50 -12.32 4.01
N LEU A 71 7.77 -12.89 4.96
CA LEU A 71 7.37 -12.16 6.17
C LEU A 71 8.64 -11.94 6.98
N HIS A 72 9.17 -10.73 6.95
CA HIS A 72 10.34 -10.38 7.73
C HIS A 72 9.94 -10.07 9.17
N SER A 73 10.91 -10.17 10.10
CA SER A 73 10.76 -9.59 11.43
C SER A 73 10.85 -8.08 11.27
N GLU A 74 9.76 -7.37 11.58
CA GLU A 74 9.74 -5.92 11.62
C GLU A 74 9.88 -5.41 13.06
N THR A 75 10.18 -4.12 13.21
CA THR A 75 10.37 -3.53 14.55
C THR A 75 9.06 -3.48 15.35
N SER A 76 7.92 -3.36 14.66
CA SER A 76 6.59 -3.22 15.27
C SER A 76 5.84 -4.56 15.40
N HIS A 77 6.22 -5.59 14.65
CA HIS A 77 5.56 -6.90 14.61
C HIS A 77 6.50 -7.97 14.02
N ASP A 78 6.34 -9.23 14.43
CA ASP A 78 7.14 -10.36 13.93
C ASP A 78 6.23 -11.49 13.42
N PHE A 79 6.25 -11.71 12.11
CA PHE A 79 5.58 -12.85 11.47
C PHE A 79 6.55 -13.83 10.81
N SER A 80 7.85 -13.69 11.06
CA SER A 80 8.91 -14.51 10.43
C SER A 80 8.82 -16.00 10.74
N SER A 81 8.16 -16.34 11.85
CA SER A 81 7.97 -17.73 12.32
C SER A 81 6.53 -18.23 12.15
N SER A 82 5.68 -17.51 11.42
CA SER A 82 4.27 -17.88 11.25
C SER A 82 4.05 -18.89 10.12
N ASP A 83 2.89 -19.57 10.13
CA ASP A 83 2.50 -20.55 9.09
C ASP A 83 2.20 -19.90 7.71
N HIS A 84 2.49 -18.60 7.58
CA HIS A 84 2.25 -17.78 6.40
C HIS A 84 0.82 -17.86 5.85
N GLY A 85 -0.16 -18.06 6.74
CA GLY A 85 -1.57 -18.11 6.39
C GLY A 85 -2.13 -16.77 5.91
N LEU A 86 -3.32 -16.81 5.30
CA LEU A 86 -3.99 -15.62 4.78
C LEU A 86 -4.25 -14.58 5.88
N LYS A 87 -4.55 -15.02 7.10
CA LYS A 87 -4.75 -14.14 8.25
C LYS A 87 -3.50 -13.35 8.59
N GLU A 88 -2.36 -14.01 8.65
CA GLU A 88 -1.07 -13.40 8.97
C GLU A 88 -0.66 -12.41 7.89
N LYS A 89 -0.87 -12.73 6.61
CA LYS A 89 -0.63 -11.79 5.50
C LYS A 89 -1.52 -10.56 5.56
N ILE A 90 -2.83 -10.72 5.80
CA ILE A 90 -3.74 -9.57 5.96
C ILE A 90 -3.31 -8.73 7.16
N THR A 91 -2.96 -9.36 8.28
CA THR A 91 -2.53 -8.65 9.50
C THR A 91 -1.23 -7.87 9.27
N HIS A 92 -0.24 -8.49 8.63
CA HIS A 92 1.02 -7.85 8.23
C HIS A 92 0.77 -6.62 7.35
N LEU A 93 -0.07 -6.77 6.31
CA LEU A 93 -0.50 -5.65 5.46
C LEU A 93 -1.08 -4.50 6.28
N LEU A 94 -1.96 -4.79 7.22
CA LEU A 94 -2.58 -3.76 8.06
C LEU A 94 -1.57 -3.05 8.96
N TYR A 95 -0.56 -3.75 9.49
CA TYR A 95 0.52 -3.11 10.24
C TYR A 95 1.31 -2.12 9.41
N HIS A 96 1.72 -2.51 8.20
CA HIS A 96 2.46 -1.62 7.32
C HIS A 96 1.68 -0.37 6.93
N LEU A 97 0.37 -0.50 6.67
CA LEU A 97 -0.49 0.66 6.41
C LEU A 97 -0.56 1.59 7.63
N LYS A 98 -0.57 1.03 8.84
CA LYS A 98 -0.58 1.79 10.10
C LYS A 98 0.74 2.48 10.39
N ASP A 99 1.86 1.81 10.14
CA ASP A 99 3.21 2.35 10.35
C ASP A 99 3.50 3.46 9.31
N ASN A 100 2.96 3.33 8.10
CA ASN A 100 3.03 4.34 7.03
C ASN A 100 1.83 5.31 7.01
N LYS A 101 1.10 5.46 8.13
CA LYS A 101 -0.17 6.22 8.18
C LYS A 101 -0.10 7.63 7.59
N GLY A 102 1.01 8.35 7.76
CA GLY A 102 1.16 9.73 7.27
C GLY A 102 1.11 9.80 5.74
N ASN A 103 1.91 8.94 5.09
CA ASN A 103 1.95 8.81 3.63
C ASN A 103 0.60 8.31 3.09
N VAL A 104 0.05 7.26 3.70
CA VAL A 104 -1.20 6.61 3.27
C VAL A 104 -2.40 7.56 3.41
N LEU A 105 -2.52 8.28 4.53
CA LEU A 105 -3.58 9.28 4.73
C LEU A 105 -3.47 10.42 3.73
N GLY A 106 -2.26 10.96 3.49
CA GLY A 106 -2.06 12.06 2.54
C GLY A 106 -2.51 11.71 1.11
N ILE A 107 -2.26 10.47 0.68
CA ILE A 107 -2.68 9.97 -0.64
C ILE A 107 -4.20 9.75 -0.70
N LEU A 108 -4.78 9.08 0.31
CA LEU A 108 -6.19 8.70 0.33
C LEU A 108 -7.16 9.86 0.54
N SER A 109 -6.70 10.96 1.14
CA SER A 109 -7.54 12.13 1.46
C SER A 109 -7.82 13.05 0.27
N GLY A 110 -7.23 12.79 -0.91
CA GLY A 110 -7.42 13.57 -2.12
C GLY A 110 -8.08 12.80 -3.26
N GLU A 111 -8.28 13.47 -4.39
CA GLU A 111 -8.78 12.85 -5.65
C GLU A 111 -7.87 11.70 -6.17
N SER A 112 -6.66 11.59 -5.64
CA SER A 112 -5.69 10.53 -5.94
C SER A 112 -5.89 9.26 -5.12
N GLY A 113 -6.83 9.29 -4.16
CA GLY A 113 -7.27 8.11 -3.44
C GLY A 113 -7.80 7.03 -4.39
N GLU A 114 -8.44 7.42 -5.51
CA GLU A 114 -8.88 6.45 -6.53
C GLU A 114 -7.71 5.71 -7.18
N LEU A 115 -6.64 6.44 -7.52
CA LEU A 115 -5.45 5.87 -8.14
C LEU A 115 -4.71 4.94 -7.18
N PHE A 116 -4.55 5.35 -5.92
CA PHE A 116 -3.98 4.50 -4.88
C PHE A 116 -4.83 3.25 -4.65
N MET A 117 -6.15 3.40 -4.53
CA MET A 117 -7.05 2.26 -4.32
C MET A 117 -7.07 1.31 -5.52
N ARG A 118 -6.85 1.81 -6.74
CA ARG A 118 -6.67 0.97 -7.92
C ARG A 118 -5.43 0.10 -7.80
N TYR A 119 -4.27 0.70 -7.52
CA TYR A 119 -3.04 -0.07 -7.32
C TYR A 119 -3.18 -1.02 -6.12
N PHE A 120 -3.75 -0.56 -5.01
CA PHE A 120 -3.99 -1.41 -3.85
C PHE A 120 -4.83 -2.65 -4.18
N LYS A 121 -5.89 -2.51 -4.98
CA LYS A 121 -6.71 -3.63 -5.44
C LYS A 121 -5.96 -4.59 -6.38
N GLU A 122 -5.07 -4.07 -7.24
CA GLU A 122 -4.19 -4.91 -8.07
C GLU A 122 -3.30 -5.80 -7.18
N TYR A 123 -2.67 -5.22 -6.15
CA TYR A 123 -1.86 -5.97 -5.18
C TYR A 123 -2.67 -6.97 -4.34
N LEU A 124 -3.85 -6.58 -3.85
CA LEU A 124 -4.72 -7.50 -3.14
C LEU A 124 -5.11 -8.70 -4.01
N SER A 125 -5.31 -8.48 -5.32
CA SER A 125 -5.65 -9.55 -6.26
C SER A 125 -4.51 -10.56 -6.37
N GLU A 126 -3.27 -10.09 -6.45
CA GLU A 126 -2.08 -10.95 -6.44
C GLU A 126 -1.95 -11.72 -5.12
N MET A 127 -2.08 -11.02 -3.98
CA MET A 127 -2.03 -11.62 -2.64
C MET A 127 -3.05 -12.74 -2.49
N PHE A 128 -4.34 -12.49 -2.73
CA PHE A 128 -5.39 -13.50 -2.63
C PHE A 128 -5.19 -14.65 -3.63
N GLY A 129 -4.58 -14.39 -4.80
CA GLY A 129 -4.22 -15.41 -5.79
C GLY A 129 -3.23 -16.45 -5.28
N GLN A 130 -2.41 -16.13 -4.28
CA GLN A 130 -1.46 -17.06 -3.64
C GLN A 130 -2.14 -18.02 -2.65
N TYR A 131 -3.40 -17.77 -2.30
CA TYR A 131 -4.18 -18.54 -1.34
C TYR A 131 -5.43 -19.17 -1.98
N PRO A 132 -5.31 -19.97 -3.06
CA PRO A 132 -6.47 -20.48 -3.79
C PRO A 132 -7.34 -21.44 -2.97
N GLU A 133 -6.77 -22.13 -1.98
CA GLU A 133 -7.50 -23.03 -1.08
C GLU A 133 -8.28 -22.30 0.01
N SER A 134 -7.82 -21.10 0.38
CA SER A 134 -8.49 -20.19 1.33
C SER A 134 -9.78 -19.60 0.76
N ILE A 135 -9.94 -19.63 -0.57
CA ILE A 135 -11.10 -19.14 -1.31
C ILE A 135 -11.99 -20.33 -1.71
N ARG A 136 -12.37 -21.18 -0.75
CA ARG A 136 -13.38 -22.21 -0.99
C ARG A 136 -14.76 -21.57 -0.95
N SER A 137 -15.42 -21.55 -2.10
CA SER A 137 -16.78 -21.08 -2.23
C SER A 137 -17.49 -21.84 -3.35
N ASP A 138 -18.80 -22.00 -3.24
CA ASP A 138 -19.64 -22.64 -4.27
C ASP A 138 -19.89 -21.72 -5.48
N VAL A 139 -19.12 -20.64 -5.62
CA VAL A 139 -19.27 -19.62 -6.66
C VAL A 139 -18.02 -19.54 -7.56
N PRO A 140 -18.12 -18.92 -8.76
CA PRO A 140 -16.97 -18.80 -9.65
C PRO A 140 -15.77 -18.09 -8.99
N LYS A 141 -14.56 -18.63 -9.18
CA LYS A 141 -13.32 -18.09 -8.58
C LYS A 141 -13.11 -16.60 -8.83
N ALA A 142 -13.38 -16.13 -10.06
CA ALA A 142 -13.24 -14.71 -10.42
C ALA A 142 -14.20 -13.81 -9.62
N PHE A 143 -15.42 -14.29 -9.34
CA PHE A 143 -16.37 -13.56 -8.52
C PHE A 143 -15.91 -13.50 -7.06
N ALA A 144 -15.46 -14.64 -6.50
CA ALA A 144 -14.95 -14.70 -5.13
C ALA A 144 -13.72 -13.79 -4.94
N LEU A 145 -12.76 -13.83 -5.86
CA LEU A 145 -11.58 -12.97 -5.84
C LEU A 145 -11.96 -11.48 -5.89
N ASN A 146 -12.83 -11.09 -6.83
CA ASN A 146 -13.31 -9.72 -6.93
C ASN A 146 -14.02 -9.26 -5.64
N HIS A 147 -14.82 -10.14 -5.03
CA HIS A 147 -15.50 -9.85 -3.77
C HIS A 147 -14.52 -9.67 -2.60
N LEU A 148 -13.53 -10.56 -2.46
CA LEU A 148 -12.51 -10.48 -1.40
C LEU A 148 -11.67 -9.21 -1.54
N VAL A 149 -11.15 -8.94 -2.74
CA VAL A 149 -10.36 -7.74 -3.05
C VAL A 149 -11.18 -6.48 -2.78
N GLY A 150 -12.41 -6.42 -3.28
CA GLY A 150 -13.29 -5.26 -3.11
C GLY A 150 -13.65 -5.00 -1.66
N SER A 151 -14.04 -6.04 -0.92
CA SER A 151 -14.46 -5.92 0.48
C SER A 151 -13.30 -5.59 1.41
N LEU A 152 -12.11 -6.18 1.22
CA LEU A 152 -10.92 -5.83 2.02
C LEU A 152 -10.47 -4.40 1.73
N ALA A 153 -10.48 -3.99 0.45
CA ALA A 153 -10.16 -2.62 0.05
C ALA A 153 -11.08 -1.60 0.73
N GLU A 154 -12.38 -1.85 0.78
CA GLU A 154 -13.33 -0.97 1.48
C GLU A 154 -13.17 -1.02 3.01
N ALA A 155 -12.90 -2.18 3.60
CA ALA A 155 -12.63 -2.31 5.03
C ALA A 155 -11.39 -1.47 5.44
N VAL A 156 -10.32 -1.55 4.66
CA VAL A 156 -9.10 -0.75 4.87
C VAL A 156 -9.39 0.74 4.73
N LYS A 157 -10.11 1.15 3.68
CA LYS A 157 -10.49 2.55 3.47
C LYS A 157 -11.32 3.09 4.64
N TRP A 158 -12.28 2.32 5.12
CA TRP A 158 -13.08 2.65 6.31
C TRP A 158 -12.21 2.76 7.57
N TRP A 159 -11.29 1.82 7.79
CA TRP A 159 -10.38 1.83 8.93
C TRP A 159 -9.48 3.07 8.94
N ILE A 160 -8.96 3.45 7.79
CA ILE A 160 -8.15 4.67 7.62
C ILE A 160 -8.98 5.92 7.92
N ASN A 161 -10.19 6.03 7.36
CA ASN A 161 -11.10 7.15 7.59
C ASN A 161 -11.57 7.28 9.05
N THR A 162 -11.57 6.17 9.79
CA THR A 162 -11.88 6.14 11.24
C THR A 162 -10.63 6.29 12.12
N LYS A 163 -9.51 6.77 11.55
CA LYS A 163 -8.22 7.02 12.21
C LYS A 163 -7.54 5.76 12.74
N MET A 164 -7.78 4.62 12.11
CA MET A 164 -7.14 3.33 12.40
C MET A 164 -7.20 2.93 13.88
N LYS A 165 -8.37 3.14 14.50
CA LYS A 165 -8.57 2.89 15.94
C LYS A 165 -8.54 1.41 16.31
N MET A 166 -9.11 0.55 15.46
CA MET A 166 -9.04 -0.90 15.65
C MET A 166 -7.60 -1.38 15.46
N LYS A 167 -7.21 -2.41 16.20
CA LYS A 167 -5.90 -3.05 15.99
C LYS A 167 -5.92 -3.84 14.66
N PRO A 168 -4.76 -3.96 13.98
CA PRO A 168 -4.63 -4.80 12.78
C PRO A 168 -5.23 -6.20 12.93
N GLU A 169 -4.99 -6.85 14.07
CA GLU A 169 -5.46 -8.21 14.36
C GLU A 169 -6.99 -8.27 14.48
N GLU A 170 -7.59 -7.29 15.15
CA GLU A 170 -9.05 -7.19 15.32
C GLU A 170 -9.74 -7.02 13.96
N LEU A 171 -9.20 -6.14 13.11
CA LEU A 171 -9.75 -5.91 11.77
C LEU A 171 -9.59 -7.13 10.86
N ALA A 172 -8.42 -7.79 10.89
CA ALA A 172 -8.18 -9.01 10.13
C ALA A 172 -9.14 -10.13 10.56
N ASP A 173 -9.31 -10.34 11.87
CA ASP A 173 -10.21 -11.35 12.41
C ASP A 173 -11.67 -11.10 12.03
N ASP A 174 -12.15 -9.88 12.19
CA ASP A 174 -13.54 -9.54 11.88
C ASP A 174 -13.81 -9.60 10.37
N TYR A 175 -12.85 -9.18 9.54
CA TYR A 175 -12.93 -9.35 8.09
C TYR A 175 -13.04 -10.83 7.70
N LEU A 176 -12.16 -11.70 8.23
CA LEU A 176 -12.14 -13.12 7.90
C LEU A 176 -13.41 -13.85 8.35
N LYS A 177 -13.97 -13.50 9.51
CA LYS A 177 -15.27 -14.02 9.97
C LYS A 177 -16.39 -13.65 8.99
N LEU A 178 -16.41 -12.42 8.48
CA LEU A 178 -17.46 -11.96 7.55
C LEU A 178 -17.40 -12.63 6.19
N VAL A 179 -16.20 -12.93 5.69
CA VAL A 179 -16.03 -13.62 4.39
C VAL A 179 -16.09 -15.13 4.48
N GLY A 180 -16.42 -15.69 5.66
CA GLY A 180 -16.60 -17.12 5.87
C GLY A 180 -15.30 -17.92 5.83
N TYR A 181 -14.16 -17.29 6.13
CA TYR A 181 -12.88 -17.98 6.18
C TYR A 181 -12.87 -18.99 7.34
N SER A 182 -12.61 -20.26 7.03
CA SER A 182 -12.44 -21.32 8.04
C SER A 182 -10.93 -21.52 8.24
N SER A 183 -10.45 -21.26 9.45
CA SER A 183 -9.05 -21.49 9.85
C SER A 183 -8.63 -22.95 9.74
#